data_AF-A0A937M7L1-F1
#
_entry.id   AF-A0A937M7L1-F1
#
_cell.length_a   1.000
_cell.length_b   1.000
_cell.length_c   1.000
_cell.angle_alpha   90.00
_cell.angle_beta   90.00
_cell.angle_gamma   90.00
#
_symmetry.space_group_name_H-M   'P 1'
#
loop_
_entity.id
_entity.type
_entity.pdbx_description
1 polymer ?
#
loop_
_entity_poly.entity_id
_entity_poly.type
_entity_poly.pdbx_seq_one_letter_code
_entity_poly.pdbx_strand_id
1 'polypeptide(L)'
;EPKSNAEEFISPLRQVDNCIITPHVGGSTMEAQENIGVEVAEKLIKYSDNGSSFASVNFPEVTLPAHPGKHRLLHIHKNVPGVLSEINSVFSETGINISSQYLQTNEHVGYVVMDIDVQSSEMALEKLNQVTGTIRCRILF
;
A
#
# COMPACT_ATOMS: atom_id res chain seq x y z
N GLU A 1 -6.35 -11.98 -26.15
CA GLU A 1 -7.78 -12.03 -25.80
C GLU A 1 -8.47 -10.87 -26.51
N PRO A 2 -9.68 -11.07 -27.06
CA PRO A 2 -10.48 -9.96 -27.61
C PRO A 2 -10.77 -8.92 -26.51
N LYS A 3 -10.84 -7.64 -26.86
CA LYS A 3 -11.15 -6.58 -25.90
C LYS A 3 -12.63 -6.55 -25.50
N SER A 4 -13.50 -7.19 -26.29
CA SER A 4 -14.93 -7.28 -26.04
C SER A 4 -15.56 -8.48 -26.76
N ASN A 5 -16.81 -8.80 -26.40
CA ASN A 5 -17.59 -9.85 -27.05
C ASN A 5 -17.91 -9.57 -28.53
N ALA A 6 -17.73 -8.34 -29.01
CA ALA A 6 -17.95 -7.97 -30.41
C ALA A 6 -16.72 -8.19 -31.30
N GLU A 7 -15.56 -8.48 -30.70
CA GLU A 7 -14.31 -8.69 -31.42
C GLU A 7 -14.06 -10.19 -31.59
N GLU A 8 -13.78 -10.61 -32.82
CA GLU A 8 -13.47 -12.01 -33.10
C GLU A 8 -12.10 -12.40 -32.53
N PHE A 9 -12.04 -13.53 -31.82
CA PHE A 9 -10.76 -14.11 -31.42
C PHE A 9 -10.07 -14.79 -32.60
N ILE A 10 -8.95 -14.25 -33.07
CA ILE A 10 -8.15 -14.86 -34.15
C ILE A 10 -6.93 -15.58 -33.53
N SER A 11 -6.81 -16.88 -33.81
CA SER A 11 -5.65 -17.69 -33.40
C SER A 11 -5.46 -18.87 -34.35
N PRO A 12 -4.22 -19.21 -34.73
CA PRO A 12 -3.93 -20.43 -35.49
C PRO A 12 -4.44 -21.71 -34.82
N LEU A 13 -4.56 -21.71 -33.48
CA LEU A 13 -5.02 -22.84 -32.69
C LEU A 13 -6.50 -23.19 -32.93
N ARG A 14 -7.29 -22.29 -33.54
CA ARG A 14 -8.68 -22.57 -33.92
C ARG A 14 -8.82 -23.71 -34.94
N GLN A 15 -7.75 -24.05 -35.66
CA GLN A 15 -7.73 -25.13 -36.66
C GLN A 15 -7.34 -26.49 -36.06
N VAL A 16 -7.19 -26.58 -34.74
CA VAL A 16 -6.65 -27.76 -34.05
C VAL A 16 -7.75 -28.39 -33.20
N ASP A 17 -8.35 -29.49 -33.68
CA ASP A 17 -9.53 -30.11 -33.07
C ASP A 17 -9.30 -30.63 -31.63
N ASN A 18 -8.06 -30.98 -31.29
CA ASN A 18 -7.67 -31.44 -29.95
C ASN A 18 -7.22 -30.30 -29.02
N CYS A 19 -7.48 -29.04 -29.37
CA CYS A 19 -7.18 -27.86 -28.55
C CYS A 19 -8.46 -27.28 -27.94
N ILE A 20 -8.51 -27.19 -26.61
CA ILE A 20 -9.59 -26.48 -25.90
C ILE A 20 -9.17 -25.02 -25.71
N ILE A 21 -9.93 -24.10 -26.31
CA ILE A 21 -9.73 -22.66 -26.18
C ILE A 21 -10.84 -22.10 -25.31
N THR A 22 -10.48 -21.47 -24.19
CA THR A 22 -11.43 -20.79 -23.29
C THR A 22 -11.17 -19.28 -23.32
N PRO A 23 -12.22 -18.44 -23.25
CA PRO A 23 -12.09 -16.98 -23.33
C PRO A 23 -11.64 -16.38 -21.98
N HIS A 24 -10.46 -16.78 -21.49
CA HIS A 24 -9.86 -16.32 -20.23
C HIS A 24 -10.77 -16.46 -18.98
N VAL A 25 -11.69 -17.42 -19.00
CA VAL A 25 -12.65 -17.66 -17.90
C VAL A 25 -12.11 -18.57 -16.80
N GLY A 26 -10.79 -18.77 -16.72
CA GLY A 26 -10.17 -19.74 -15.82
C GLY A 26 -10.48 -19.52 -14.34
N GLY A 27 -10.69 -18.27 -13.93
CA GLY A 27 -11.13 -17.89 -12.57
C GLY A 27 -12.50 -17.21 -12.54
N SER A 28 -13.30 -17.29 -13.61
CA SER A 28 -14.59 -16.59 -13.71
C SER A 28 -15.74 -17.40 -13.13
N THR A 29 -15.63 -17.76 -11.84
CA THR A 29 -16.70 -18.45 -11.10
C THR A 29 -17.22 -17.58 -9.97
N MET A 30 -18.42 -17.88 -9.45
CA MET A 30 -19.01 -17.14 -8.34
C MET A 30 -18.20 -17.29 -7.05
N GLU A 31 -17.66 -18.49 -6.81
CA GLU A 31 -16.79 -18.79 -5.66
C GLU A 31 -15.49 -17.99 -5.74
N ALA A 32 -14.91 -17.86 -6.94
CA ALA A 32 -13.74 -17.02 -7.14
C ALA A 32 -14.05 -15.54 -6.91
N GLN A 33 -15.20 -15.03 -7.38
CA GLN A 33 -15.62 -13.65 -7.13
C GLN A 33 -15.86 -13.37 -5.65
N GLU A 34 -16.47 -14.31 -4.91
CA GLU A 34 -16.64 -14.21 -3.45
C GLU A 34 -15.29 -14.10 -2.74
N ASN A 35 -14.36 -15.01 -3.05
CA ASN A 35 -13.02 -15.01 -2.47
C ASN A 35 -12.26 -13.71 -2.80
N ILE A 36 -12.33 -13.24 -4.05
CA ILE A 36 -11.72 -11.96 -4.45
C ILE A 36 -12.33 -10.80 -3.66
N GLY A 37 -13.66 -10.79 -3.51
CA GLY A 37 -14.37 -9.76 -2.74
C GLY A 37 -13.88 -9.68 -1.31
N VAL A 38 -13.78 -10.83 -0.62
CA VAL A 38 -13.26 -10.92 0.75
C VAL A 38 -11.79 -10.50 0.81
N GLU A 39 -10.93 -11.06 -0.04
CA GLU A 39 -9.49 -10.82 -0.02
C GLU A 39 -9.14 -9.34 -0.24
N VAL A 40 -9.77 -8.71 -1.24
CA VAL A 40 -9.52 -7.30 -1.57
C VAL A 40 -10.10 -6.40 -0.48
N ALA A 41 -11.30 -6.69 0.04
CA ALA A 41 -11.87 -5.92 1.14
C ALA A 41 -10.98 -5.98 2.38
N GLU A 42 -10.46 -7.15 2.75
CA GLU A 42 -9.54 -7.31 3.87
C GLU A 42 -8.25 -6.49 3.69
N LYS A 43 -7.68 -6.46 2.47
CA LYS A 43 -6.50 -5.64 2.18
C LYS A 43 -6.79 -4.15 2.35
N LEU A 44 -7.94 -3.68 1.85
CA LEU A 44 -8.36 -2.28 2.00
C LEU A 44 -8.60 -1.92 3.46
N ILE A 45 -9.23 -2.79 4.24
CA ILE A 45 -9.45 -2.62 5.68
C ILE A 45 -8.10 -2.56 6.40
N LYS A 46 -7.19 -3.50 6.15
CA LYS A 46 -5.85 -3.51 6.78
C LYS A 46 -5.07 -2.24 6.46
N TYR A 47 -5.04 -1.80 5.20
CA TYR A 47 -4.41 -0.53 4.84
C TYR A 47 -5.09 0.66 5.55
N SER A 48 -6.42 0.67 5.61
CA SER A 48 -7.19 1.72 6.27
C SER A 48 -6.89 1.82 7.76
N ASP A 49 -6.81 0.68 8.44
CA ASP A 49 -6.81 0.59 9.90
C ASP A 49 -5.41 0.58 10.50
N ASN A 50 -4.45 -0.07 9.83
CA ASN A 50 -3.08 -0.21 10.34
C ASN A 50 -1.98 0.17 9.33
N GLY A 51 -2.34 0.58 8.12
CA GLY A 51 -1.38 1.03 7.11
C GLY A 51 -0.63 -0.09 6.41
N SER A 52 -1.03 -1.36 6.58
CA SER A 52 -0.39 -2.46 5.85
C SER A 52 -0.62 -2.31 4.35
N SER A 53 0.46 -2.32 3.59
CA SER A 53 0.48 -2.35 2.12
C SER A 53 0.96 -3.70 1.58
N PHE A 54 0.87 -4.76 2.39
CA PHE A 54 1.26 -6.11 1.98
C PHE A 54 0.51 -6.56 0.73
N ALA A 55 1.22 -7.20 -0.19
CA ALA A 55 0.71 -7.64 -1.48
C ALA A 55 0.13 -6.50 -2.35
N SER A 56 0.56 -5.25 -2.11
CA SER A 56 0.26 -4.15 -3.02
C SER A 56 1.05 -4.33 -4.32
N VAL A 57 0.38 -4.16 -5.46
CA VAL A 57 0.97 -4.36 -6.79
C VAL A 57 1.76 -3.16 -7.30
N ASN A 58 1.63 -2.00 -6.67
CA ASN A 58 2.18 -0.73 -7.16
C ASN A 58 2.75 0.15 -6.05
N PHE A 59 2.92 -0.39 -4.84
CA PHE A 59 3.31 0.39 -3.67
C PHE A 59 4.33 -0.39 -2.83
N PRO A 60 5.26 0.27 -2.13
CA PRO A 60 6.19 -0.43 -1.24
C PRO A 60 5.41 -1.23 -0.19
N GLU A 61 5.78 -2.49 -0.01
CA GLU A 61 5.10 -3.42 0.90
C GLU A 61 5.60 -3.21 2.34
N VAL A 62 4.76 -2.70 3.22
CA VAL A 62 5.08 -2.47 4.63
C VAL A 62 4.00 -3.09 5.47
N THR A 63 4.40 -3.83 6.50
CA THR A 63 3.50 -4.31 7.54
C THR A 63 4.18 -4.18 8.88
N LEU A 64 3.58 -3.41 9.78
CA LEU A 64 4.08 -3.18 11.12
C LEU A 64 3.03 -3.69 12.12
N PRO A 65 3.37 -4.60 13.04
CA PRO A 65 2.46 -5.02 14.10
C PRO A 65 1.93 -3.81 14.87
N ALA A 66 0.66 -3.82 15.27
CA ALA A 66 0.08 -2.73 16.05
C ALA A 66 0.71 -2.69 17.46
N HIS A 67 1.01 -1.50 17.95
CA HIS A 67 1.51 -1.28 19.31
C HIS A 67 0.41 -0.62 20.15
N PRO A 68 -0.20 -1.34 21.12
CA PRO A 68 -1.24 -0.77 21.97
C PRO A 68 -0.76 0.49 22.72
N GLY A 69 -1.62 1.51 22.78
CA GLY A 69 -1.32 2.76 23.48
C GLY A 69 -0.37 3.70 22.73
N LYS A 70 -0.11 3.45 21.45
CA LYS A 70 0.65 4.31 20.54
C LYS A 70 -0.25 4.81 19.41
N HIS A 71 0.11 5.96 18.85
CA HIS A 71 -0.50 6.45 17.62
C HIS A 71 0.32 6.05 16.41
N ARG A 72 -0.36 5.69 15.32
CA ARG A 72 0.28 5.28 14.06
C ARG A 72 0.25 6.39 13.01
N LEU A 73 1.42 6.73 12.51
CA LEU A 73 1.66 7.67 11.43
C LEU A 73 2.09 6.94 10.16
N LEU A 74 1.45 7.30 9.05
CA LEU A 74 1.81 6.87 7.71
C LEU A 74 2.44 8.04 6.97
N HIS A 75 3.58 7.82 6.33
CA HIS A 75 4.26 8.86 5.56
C HIS A 75 4.70 8.35 4.19
N ILE A 76 4.05 8.88 3.16
CA ILE A 76 4.34 8.60 1.75
C ILE A 76 5.13 9.78 1.19
N HIS A 77 6.27 9.51 0.56
CA HIS A 77 7.17 10.53 0.04
C HIS A 77 7.80 10.10 -1.28
N LYS A 78 8.36 11.05 -2.01
CA LYS A 78 9.21 10.78 -3.17
C LYS A 78 10.50 10.12 -2.70
N ASN A 79 10.99 9.12 -3.44
CA ASN A 79 12.26 8.47 -3.13
C ASN A 79 13.45 9.36 -3.56
N VAL A 80 13.76 10.38 -2.76
CA VAL A 80 14.91 11.28 -2.96
C VAL A 80 15.82 11.28 -1.73
N PRO A 81 17.14 11.47 -1.89
CA PRO A 81 18.06 11.50 -0.76
C PRO A 81 17.69 12.57 0.28
N GLY A 82 17.88 12.26 1.56
CA GLY A 82 17.68 13.20 2.67
C GLY A 82 16.30 13.14 3.34
N VAL A 83 15.26 12.63 2.69
CA VAL A 83 13.88 12.64 3.24
C VAL A 83 13.79 11.91 4.58
N LEU A 84 14.38 10.72 4.70
CA LEU A 84 14.38 10.00 5.98
C LEU A 84 15.13 10.76 7.09
N SER A 85 16.16 11.52 6.74
CA SER A 85 16.86 12.38 7.69
C SER A 85 15.97 13.53 8.15
N GLU A 86 15.26 14.19 7.23
CA GLU A 86 14.30 15.26 7.57
C GLU A 86 13.16 14.74 8.46
N ILE A 87 12.62 13.57 8.13
CA ILE A 87 11.61 12.88 8.96
C ILE A 87 12.13 12.66 10.38
N ASN A 88 13.34 12.11 10.53
CA ASN A 88 13.93 11.87 11.85
C ASN A 88 14.26 13.18 12.60
N SER A 89 14.65 14.24 11.88
CA SER A 89 14.86 15.57 12.47
C SER A 89 13.58 16.15 13.05
N VAL A 90 12.42 15.96 12.39
CA VAL A 90 11.13 16.38 12.92
C VAL A 90 10.89 15.78 14.31
N PHE A 91 11.14 14.47 14.48
CA PHE A 91 10.95 13.81 15.77
C PHE A 91 11.99 14.22 16.82
N SER A 92 13.26 14.42 16.42
CA SER A 92 14.31 14.84 17.36
C SER A 92 14.13 16.27 17.86
N GLU A 93 13.72 17.21 17.00
CA GLU A 93 13.45 18.62 17.36
C GLU A 93 12.21 18.79 18.23
N THR A 94 11.21 17.92 18.04
CA THR A 94 9.97 17.94 18.82
C THR A 94 10.05 17.10 20.11
N GLY A 95 11.15 16.37 20.30
CA GLY A 95 11.33 15.48 21.45
C GLY A 95 10.37 14.28 21.46
N ILE A 96 9.85 13.87 20.30
CA ILE A 96 8.93 12.73 20.19
C ILE A 96 9.72 11.45 20.03
N ASN A 97 9.43 10.45 20.86
CA ASN A 97 10.03 9.13 20.73
C ASN A 97 9.29 8.27 19.68
N ILE A 98 10.07 7.62 18.80
CA ILE A 98 9.55 6.63 17.84
C ILE A 98 9.62 5.25 18.50
N SER A 99 8.46 4.64 18.74
CA SER A 99 8.37 3.31 19.36
C SER A 99 8.69 2.20 18.39
N SER A 100 8.25 2.35 17.14
CA SER A 100 8.60 1.45 16.05
C SER A 100 8.51 2.18 14.71
N GLN A 101 9.29 1.73 13.74
CA GLN A 101 9.25 2.26 12.38
C GLN A 101 9.57 1.16 11.39
N TYR A 102 8.93 1.19 10.22
CA TYR A 102 9.30 0.37 9.08
C TYR A 102 9.14 1.18 7.80
N LEU A 103 10.27 1.41 7.13
CA LEU A 103 10.39 2.04 5.81
C LEU A 103 10.62 0.97 4.74
N GLN A 104 9.91 1.10 3.62
CA GLN A 104 10.28 0.46 2.36
C GLN A 104 10.16 1.47 1.21
N THR A 105 10.98 1.30 0.18
CA THR A 105 11.01 2.17 -1.00
C THR A 105 10.91 1.36 -2.28
N ASN A 106 10.47 2.03 -3.36
CA ASN A 106 10.64 1.57 -4.73
C ASN A 106 11.30 2.70 -5.56
N GLU A 107 11.31 2.57 -6.89
CA GLU A 107 11.96 3.55 -7.78
C GLU A 107 11.40 4.99 -7.67
N HIS A 108 10.17 5.16 -7.20
CA HIS A 108 9.47 6.45 -7.23
C HIS A 108 9.11 6.98 -5.83
N VAL A 109 8.71 6.09 -4.93
CA VAL A 109 8.16 6.46 -3.62
C VAL A 109 8.80 5.68 -2.48
N GLY A 110 8.89 6.34 -1.33
CA GLY A 110 9.11 5.73 -0.04
C GLY A 110 7.82 5.72 0.78
N TYR A 111 7.64 4.65 1.53
CA TYR A 111 6.54 4.50 2.47
C TYR A 111 7.09 4.08 3.83
N VAL A 112 6.88 4.93 4.84
CA VAL A 112 7.25 4.62 6.21
C VAL A 112 6.02 4.64 7.11
N VAL A 113 5.89 3.58 7.91
CA VAL A 113 4.90 3.44 8.97
C VAL A 113 5.63 3.59 10.29
N MET A 114 5.14 4.45 11.17
CA MET A 114 5.79 4.82 12.43
C MET A 114 4.77 4.81 13.56
N ASP A 115 5.15 4.26 14.71
CA ASP A 115 4.35 4.34 15.93
C ASP A 115 5.02 5.28 16.93
N ILE A 116 4.26 6.24 17.44
CA ILE A 116 4.71 7.28 18.38
C ILE A 116 3.76 7.41 19.57
N ASP A 117 4.10 8.26 20.53
CA ASP A 117 3.21 8.56 21.66
C ASP A 117 1.95 9.33 21.22
N VAL A 118 0.80 8.93 21.79
CA VAL A 118 -0.55 9.41 21.49
C VAL A 118 -0.65 10.95 21.50
N GLN A 119 -0.01 11.58 22.49
CA GLN A 119 -0.14 13.01 22.75
C GLN A 119 0.52 13.89 21.67
N SER A 120 1.32 13.30 20.79
CA SER A 120 2.17 14.04 19.86
C SER A 120 1.78 13.87 18.39
N SER A 121 0.70 13.14 18.08
CA SER A 121 0.35 12.78 16.71
C SER A 121 -0.04 13.95 15.81
N GLU A 122 -0.82 14.91 16.32
CA GLU A 122 -1.26 16.06 15.52
C GLU A 122 -0.06 16.95 15.16
N MET A 123 0.80 17.25 16.12
CA MET A 123 2.03 18.02 15.91
C MET A 123 2.98 17.31 14.95
N ALA A 124 3.18 15.99 15.12
CA ALA A 124 4.00 15.21 14.21
C ALA A 124 3.43 15.22 12.79
N LEU A 125 2.12 15.03 12.62
CA LEU A 125 1.47 15.07 11.31
C LEU A 125 1.66 16.42 10.62
N GLU A 126 1.47 17.54 11.33
CA GLU A 126 1.63 18.87 10.77
C GLU A 126 3.06 19.09 10.26
N LYS A 127 4.06 18.72 11.07
CA LYS A 127 5.48 18.87 10.72
C LYS A 127 5.91 17.94 9.58
N LEU A 128 5.45 16.69 9.59
CA LEU A 128 5.75 15.72 8.54
C LEU A 128 5.18 16.14 7.18
N ASN A 129 4.01 16.80 7.16
CA ASN A 129 3.47 17.37 5.92
C ASN A 129 4.33 18.49 5.32
N GLN A 130 5.26 19.08 6.09
CA GLN A 130 6.18 20.12 5.64
C GLN A 130 7.52 19.57 5.13
N VAL A 131 7.80 18.27 5.33
CA VAL A 131 9.03 17.64 4.85
C VAL A 131 9.10 17.69 3.33
N THR A 132 10.29 17.97 2.80
CA THR A 132 10.47 18.11 1.36
C THR A 132 10.28 16.76 0.68
N GLY A 133 9.42 16.72 -0.34
CA GLY A 133 9.13 15.48 -1.07
C GLY A 133 8.00 14.64 -0.47
N THR A 134 7.36 15.09 0.62
CA THR A 134 6.13 14.48 1.13
C THR A 134 5.02 14.48 0.06
N ILE A 135 4.38 13.32 -0.09
CA ILE A 135 3.22 13.12 -0.98
C ILE A 135 1.95 13.09 -0.14
N ARG A 136 1.95 12.33 0.97
CA ARG A 136 0.80 12.22 1.86
C ARG A 136 1.22 11.72 3.24
N CYS A 137 0.66 12.34 4.28
CA CYS A 137 0.71 11.83 5.65
C CYS A 137 -0.68 11.51 6.17
N ARG A 138 -0.79 10.55 7.10
CA ARG A 138 -2.05 10.20 7.78
C ARG A 138 -1.79 9.68 9.19
N ILE A 139 -2.63 10.08 10.14
CA ILE A 139 -2.77 9.43 11.46
C ILE A 139 -3.86 8.35 11.33
N LEU A 140 -3.63 7.15 11.87
CA LEU A 140 -4.63 6.09 11.87
C LEU A 140 -5.43 6.00 13.17
N PHE A 141 -4.70 5.88 14.27
CA PHE A 141 -5.22 5.76 15.62
C PHE A 141 -4.14 6.22 16.57
#